data_AF-A0A3C0S5S5-F1
#
_entry.id   AF-A0A3C0S5S5-F1
#
_cell.length_a   1.000
_cell.length_b   1.000
_cell.length_c   1.000
_cell.angle_alpha   90.00
_cell.angle_beta   90.00
_cell.angle_gamma   90.00
#
_symmetry.space_group_name_H-M   'P 1'
#
loop_
_entity.id
_entity.type
_entity.pdbx_description
1 polymer ?
#
loop_
_entity_poly.entity_id
_entity_poly.type
_entity_poly.pdbx_seq_one_letter_code
_entity_poly.pdbx_strand_id
1 'polypeptide(L)'
;IPSYAFTYSDICFYKAEAALLGWGATTANAQTFFTEGVKAALALPPYNMTAIPSAYEPVLNLSGLTDEQKMEKIATQKWIHLFGRDMEAFAEWRRTGYPRLTPGPNPGSTNGQIPRRAIYSSEEAELNAANLKEAAARMTNGDSFLSKVWWDKK
;
A
#
# COMPACT_ATOMS: atom_id res chain seq x y z
N ILE A 1 19.40 -10.13 6.55
CA ILE A 1 18.17 -10.05 5.72
C ILE A 1 18.39 -8.88 4.75
N PRO A 2 18.36 -9.09 3.43
CA PRO A 2 18.56 -8.00 2.48
C PRO A 2 17.46 -6.93 2.62
N SER A 3 17.82 -5.66 2.46
CA SER A 3 16.87 -4.55 2.40
C SER A 3 16.49 -4.32 0.94
N TYR A 4 15.28 -4.75 0.56
CA TYR A 4 14.78 -4.57 -0.79
C TYR A 4 14.18 -3.16 -0.94
N ALA A 5 14.81 -2.31 -1.74
CA ALA A 5 14.24 -1.01 -2.09
C ALA A 5 13.10 -1.17 -3.13
N PHE A 6 13.33 -1.98 -4.16
CA PHE A 6 12.41 -2.20 -5.27
C PHE A 6 12.71 -3.55 -5.94
N THR A 7 11.68 -4.24 -6.41
CA THR A 7 11.75 -5.62 -6.92
C THR A 7 10.91 -5.80 -8.17
N TYR A 8 11.16 -6.87 -8.91
CA TYR A 8 10.34 -7.24 -10.07
C TYR A 8 8.86 -7.45 -9.71
N SER A 9 8.59 -8.02 -8.53
CA SER A 9 7.24 -8.19 -7.99
C SER A 9 6.48 -6.86 -7.91
N ASP A 10 7.14 -5.78 -7.48
CA ASP A 10 6.53 -4.45 -7.42
C ASP A 10 6.08 -3.97 -8.80
N ILE A 11 6.95 -4.13 -9.81
CA ILE A 11 6.66 -3.77 -11.20
C ILE A 11 5.43 -4.51 -11.71
N CYS A 12 5.35 -5.82 -11.43
CA CYS A 12 4.21 -6.63 -11.83
C CYS A 12 2.91 -6.14 -11.19
N PHE A 13 2.91 -5.80 -9.90
CA PHE A 13 1.72 -5.25 -9.26
C PHE A 13 1.33 -3.87 -9.81
N TYR A 14 2.31 -3.00 -10.10
CA TYR A 14 2.02 -1.72 -10.77
C TYR A 14 1.44 -1.91 -12.17
N LYS A 15 1.95 -2.86 -12.95
CA LYS A 15 1.40 -3.20 -14.26
C LYS A 15 0.00 -3.78 -14.16
N ALA A 16 -0.27 -4.62 -13.16
CA ALA A 16 -1.59 -5.19 -12.94
C ALA A 16 -2.62 -4.10 -12.60
N GLU A 17 -2.26 -3.16 -11.72
CA GLU A 17 -3.07 -1.98 -11.42
C GLU A 17 -3.27 -1.08 -12.65
N ALA A 18 -2.20 -0.73 -13.35
CA ALA A 18 -2.26 0.09 -14.56
C ALA A 18 -3.17 -0.54 -15.63
N ALA A 19 -3.12 -1.86 -15.78
CA ALA A 19 -3.99 -2.62 -16.68
C ALA A 19 -5.47 -2.55 -16.28
N LEU A 20 -5.80 -2.53 -14.98
CA LEU A 20 -7.17 -2.30 -14.51
C LEU A 20 -7.63 -0.86 -14.78
N LEU A 21 -6.73 0.10 -14.64
CA LEU A 21 -7.02 1.53 -14.86
C LEU A 21 -7.00 1.93 -16.35
N GLY A 22 -6.69 0.99 -17.26
CA GLY A 22 -6.62 1.25 -18.70
C GLY A 22 -5.38 2.06 -19.13
N TRP A 23 -4.33 2.08 -18.32
CA TRP A 23 -3.09 2.83 -18.58
C TRP A 23 -2.10 2.01 -19.44
N GLY A 24 -2.46 1.79 -20.70
CA GLY A 24 -1.57 1.17 -21.70
C GLY A 24 -1.56 -0.37 -21.74
N ALA A 25 -2.38 -1.03 -20.93
CA ALA A 25 -2.62 -2.47 -21.00
C ALA A 25 -4.12 -2.78 -20.82
N THR A 26 -4.54 -3.99 -21.19
CA THR A 26 -5.94 -4.41 -21.08
C THR A 26 -6.22 -5.07 -19.74
N THR A 27 -7.48 -5.06 -19.30
CA THR A 27 -7.92 -5.79 -18.10
C THR A 27 -7.61 -7.29 -18.16
N ALA A 28 -7.52 -7.88 -19.36
CA ALA A 28 -7.06 -9.25 -19.57
C ALA A 28 -5.60 -9.46 -19.15
N ASN A 29 -4.74 -8.46 -19.34
CA ASN A 29 -3.33 -8.52 -18.91
C ASN A 29 -3.17 -8.42 -17.39
N ALA A 30 -4.15 -7.83 -16.67
CA ALA A 30 -4.08 -7.67 -15.22
C ALA A 30 -3.92 -9.02 -14.49
N GLN A 31 -4.62 -10.06 -14.95
CA GLN A 31 -4.50 -11.42 -14.41
C GLN A 31 -3.07 -11.96 -14.55
N THR A 32 -2.45 -11.79 -15.71
CA THR A 32 -1.09 -12.27 -15.97
C THR A 32 -0.09 -11.54 -15.07
N PHE A 33 -0.11 -10.21 -15.06
CA PHE A 33 0.80 -9.41 -14.23
C PHE A 33 0.62 -9.68 -12.75
N PHE A 34 -0.63 -9.86 -12.29
CA PHE A 34 -0.92 -10.19 -10.90
C PHE A 34 -0.30 -11.54 -10.50
N THR A 35 -0.51 -12.59 -11.30
CA THR A 35 0.06 -13.91 -11.03
C THR A 35 1.59 -13.90 -11.09
N GLU A 36 2.18 -13.17 -12.04
CA GLU A 36 3.63 -12.99 -12.13
C GLU A 36 4.21 -12.27 -10.92
N GLY A 37 3.53 -11.23 -10.42
CA GLY A 37 3.93 -10.50 -9.22
C GLY A 37 3.96 -11.42 -8.00
N VAL A 38 2.91 -12.20 -7.78
CA VAL A 38 2.86 -13.17 -6.68
C VAL A 38 3.95 -14.24 -6.81
N LYS A 39 4.14 -14.79 -8.01
CA LYS A 39 5.22 -15.77 -8.25
C LYS A 39 6.60 -15.18 -7.93
N ALA A 40 6.84 -13.94 -8.36
CA ALA A 40 8.10 -13.25 -8.10
C ALA A 40 8.29 -12.95 -6.61
N ALA A 41 7.24 -12.55 -5.89
CA ALA A 41 7.27 -12.33 -4.44
C ALA A 41 7.67 -13.61 -3.68
N LEU A 42 7.01 -14.74 -3.99
CA LEU A 42 7.27 -16.02 -3.33
C LEU A 42 8.64 -16.61 -3.65
N ALA A 43 9.24 -16.24 -4.79
CA ALA A 43 10.59 -16.66 -5.16
C ALA A 43 11.69 -15.93 -4.36
N LEU A 44 11.37 -14.81 -3.70
CA LEU A 44 12.35 -14.07 -2.90
C LEU A 44 12.69 -14.81 -1.60
N PRO A 45 13.93 -14.69 -1.10
CA PRO A 45 14.29 -15.08 0.27
C PRO A 45 13.41 -14.34 1.30
N PRO A 46 13.03 -14.99 2.42
CA PRO A 46 13.41 -16.35 2.82
C PRO A 46 12.54 -17.46 2.21
N TYR A 47 11.49 -17.13 1.46
CA TYR A 47 10.50 -18.10 0.97
C TYR A 47 11.07 -19.06 -0.09
N ASN A 48 11.86 -18.54 -1.04
CA ASN A 48 12.58 -19.31 -2.08
C ASN A 48 11.68 -20.33 -2.82
N MET A 49 10.41 -20.01 -3.04
CA MET A 49 9.45 -20.91 -3.66
C MET A 49 9.57 -20.89 -5.19
N THR A 50 9.57 -22.06 -5.81
CA THR A 50 9.67 -22.20 -7.29
C THR A 50 8.30 -22.26 -7.98
N ALA A 51 7.23 -22.52 -7.23
CA ALA A 51 5.87 -22.61 -7.71
C ALA A 51 4.88 -22.05 -6.68
N ILE A 52 3.74 -21.57 -7.17
CA ILE A 52 2.61 -21.17 -6.33
C ILE A 52 1.90 -22.46 -5.87
N PRO A 53 1.60 -22.63 -4.57
CA PRO A 53 0.83 -23.78 -4.10
C PRO A 53 -0.55 -23.79 -4.76
N SER A 54 -1.02 -24.97 -5.20
CA SER A 54 -2.32 -25.11 -5.86
C SER A 54 -3.49 -24.61 -5.01
N ALA A 55 -3.40 -24.77 -3.68
CA ALA A 55 -4.38 -24.23 -2.73
C ALA A 55 -4.48 -22.69 -2.74
N TYR A 56 -3.48 -21.99 -3.27
CA TYR A 56 -3.45 -20.53 -3.37
C TYR A 56 -4.00 -20.01 -4.71
N GLU A 57 -4.12 -20.86 -5.73
CA GLU A 57 -4.65 -20.46 -7.05
C GLU A 57 -6.03 -19.78 -7.00
N PRO A 58 -7.00 -20.21 -6.16
CA PRO A 58 -8.28 -19.51 -6.06
C PRO A 58 -8.15 -18.07 -5.56
N VAL A 59 -7.13 -17.77 -4.76
CA VAL A 59 -6.85 -16.40 -4.30
C VAL A 59 -6.43 -15.52 -5.47
N LEU A 60 -5.77 -16.10 -6.47
CA LEU A 60 -5.17 -15.38 -7.60
C LEU A 60 -6.13 -15.16 -8.77
N ASN A 61 -7.30 -15.78 -8.77
CA ASN A 61 -8.26 -15.61 -9.85
C ASN A 61 -8.99 -14.26 -9.75
N LEU A 62 -8.87 -13.45 -10.81
CA LEU A 62 -9.56 -12.16 -10.99
C LEU A 62 -10.82 -12.25 -11.85
N SER A 63 -11.08 -13.41 -12.45
CA SER A 63 -12.19 -13.63 -13.38
C SER A 63 -13.55 -13.48 -12.69
N GLY A 64 -14.49 -12.80 -13.34
CA GLY A 64 -15.84 -12.58 -12.81
C GLY A 64 -15.94 -11.56 -11.67
N LEU A 65 -14.82 -10.95 -11.26
CA LEU A 65 -14.82 -9.91 -10.22
C LEU A 65 -15.10 -8.52 -10.81
N THR A 66 -15.66 -7.65 -9.98
CA THR A 66 -15.70 -6.20 -10.25
C THR A 66 -14.31 -5.59 -10.20
N ASP A 67 -14.10 -4.43 -10.83
CA ASP A 67 -12.77 -3.79 -10.84
C ASP A 67 -12.29 -3.41 -9.44
N GLU A 68 -13.19 -3.03 -8.54
CA GLU A 68 -12.86 -2.76 -7.13
C GLU A 68 -12.38 -4.02 -6.41
N GLN A 69 -13.04 -5.16 -6.62
CA GLN A 69 -12.60 -6.45 -6.05
C GLN A 69 -11.26 -6.93 -6.62
N LYS A 70 -11.00 -6.68 -7.92
CA LYS A 70 -9.69 -6.97 -8.52
C LYS A 70 -8.61 -6.10 -7.91
N MET A 71 -8.89 -4.79 -7.73
CA MET A 71 -7.97 -3.86 -7.10
C MET A 71 -7.66 -4.28 -5.67
N GLU A 72 -8.66 -4.67 -4.88
CA GLU A 72 -8.48 -5.19 -3.53
C GLU A 72 -7.53 -6.38 -3.50
N LYS A 73 -7.72 -7.37 -4.39
CA LYS A 73 -6.83 -8.54 -4.47
C LYS A 73 -5.39 -8.15 -4.83
N ILE A 74 -5.21 -7.32 -5.85
CA ILE A 74 -3.88 -6.87 -6.31
C ILE A 74 -3.15 -6.12 -5.20
N ALA A 75 -3.79 -5.08 -4.64
CA ALA A 75 -3.19 -4.25 -3.60
C ALA A 75 -2.94 -5.05 -2.31
N THR A 76 -3.80 -5.99 -1.94
CA THR A 76 -3.60 -6.85 -0.77
C THR A 76 -2.39 -7.79 -0.95
N GLN A 77 -2.22 -8.43 -2.12
CA GLN A 77 -1.04 -9.26 -2.37
C GLN A 77 0.24 -8.43 -2.41
N LYS A 78 0.18 -7.21 -2.98
CA LYS A 78 1.30 -6.29 -2.92
C LYS A 78 1.64 -5.93 -1.48
N TRP A 79 0.65 -5.60 -0.65
CA TRP A 79 0.86 -5.31 0.77
C TRP A 79 1.52 -6.46 1.53
N ILE A 80 1.13 -7.71 1.25
CA ILE A 80 1.79 -8.91 1.80
C ILE A 80 3.26 -9.00 1.35
N HIS A 81 3.52 -8.79 0.05
CA HIS A 81 4.87 -8.77 -0.52
C HIS A 81 5.76 -7.67 0.09
N LEU A 82 5.18 -6.55 0.52
CA LEU A 82 5.88 -5.45 1.17
C LEU A 82 6.22 -5.73 2.65
N PHE A 83 6.03 -6.96 3.15
CA PHE A 83 6.52 -7.33 4.47
C PHE A 83 8.03 -7.10 4.61
N GLY A 84 8.44 -6.36 5.66
CA GLY A 84 9.82 -5.91 5.84
C GLY A 84 10.18 -4.62 5.08
N ARG A 85 9.25 -4.03 4.32
CA ARG A 85 9.34 -2.73 3.65
C ARG A 85 8.20 -1.83 4.12
N ASP A 86 8.16 -1.61 5.43
CA ASP A 86 7.11 -0.95 6.19
C ASP A 86 6.70 0.43 5.64
N MET A 87 7.66 1.28 5.28
CA MET A 87 7.37 2.60 4.74
C MET A 87 6.59 2.55 3.42
N GLU A 88 6.96 1.63 2.52
CA GLU A 88 6.27 1.41 1.24
C GLU A 88 4.91 0.73 1.47
N ALA A 89 4.85 -0.25 2.37
CA ALA A 89 3.59 -0.91 2.75
C ALA A 89 2.57 0.11 3.30
N PHE A 90 3.03 1.03 4.15
CA PHE A 90 2.20 2.09 4.72
C PHE A 90 1.80 3.13 3.67
N ALA A 91 2.68 3.47 2.73
CA ALA A 91 2.34 4.34 1.61
C ALA A 91 1.27 3.72 0.70
N GLU A 92 1.46 2.46 0.28
CA GLU A 92 0.54 1.75 -0.61
C GLU A 92 -0.82 1.50 0.03
N TRP A 93 -0.85 1.13 1.32
CA TRP A 93 -2.12 0.99 2.05
C TRP A 93 -2.91 2.30 2.06
N ARG A 94 -2.28 3.45 2.36
CA ARG A 94 -2.94 4.76 2.34
C ARG A 94 -3.43 5.12 0.94
N ARG A 95 -2.61 4.87 -0.09
CA ARG A 95 -2.94 5.22 -1.48
C ARG A 95 -4.10 4.40 -2.04
N THR A 96 -4.11 3.10 -1.75
CA THR A 96 -5.09 2.15 -2.31
C THR A 96 -6.33 1.97 -1.42
N GLY A 97 -6.17 2.13 -0.11
CA GLY A 97 -7.16 1.76 0.90
C GLY A 97 -7.19 0.25 1.22
N TYR A 98 -6.24 -0.53 0.67
CA TYR A 98 -6.22 -1.99 0.77
C TYR A 98 -4.94 -2.53 1.43
N PRO A 99 -5.02 -3.61 2.22
CA PRO A 99 -6.25 -4.30 2.63
C PRO A 99 -7.13 -3.44 3.54
N ARG A 100 -8.41 -3.82 3.69
CA ARG A 100 -9.34 -3.16 4.62
C ARG A 100 -8.94 -3.48 6.06
N LEU A 101 -8.13 -2.60 6.65
CA LEU A 101 -7.64 -2.77 8.02
C LEU A 101 -8.71 -2.35 9.03
N THR A 102 -8.84 -3.14 10.09
CA THR A 102 -9.63 -2.77 11.28
C THR A 102 -8.67 -2.15 12.31
N PRO A 103 -8.98 -0.96 12.85
CA PRO A 103 -8.17 -0.36 13.91
C PRO A 103 -8.07 -1.26 15.14
N GLY A 104 -6.95 -1.13 15.87
CA GLY A 104 -6.79 -1.81 17.15
C GLY A 104 -7.75 -1.28 18.22
N PRO A 105 -7.93 -2.01 19.33
CA PRO A 105 -8.91 -1.67 20.38
C PRO A 105 -8.54 -0.44 21.21
N ASN A 106 -7.28 0.02 21.17
CA ASN A 106 -6.83 1.18 21.91
C ASN A 106 -7.09 2.46 21.08
N PRO A 107 -7.91 3.41 21.56
CA PRO A 107 -8.20 4.63 20.82
C PRO A 107 -6.99 5.56 20.66
N GLY A 108 -6.06 5.57 21.61
CA GLY A 108 -4.88 6.44 21.58
C GLY A 108 -5.17 7.91 21.22
N SER A 109 -4.18 8.58 20.64
CA SER A 109 -4.29 9.99 20.22
C SER A 109 -5.09 10.20 18.93
N THR A 110 -5.54 9.13 18.28
CA THR A 110 -6.30 9.15 17.03
C THR A 110 -7.78 8.81 17.22
N ASN A 111 -8.23 8.66 18.47
CA ASN A 111 -9.58 8.26 18.81
C ASN A 111 -10.06 6.99 18.06
N GLY A 112 -9.18 5.98 17.98
CA GLY A 112 -9.47 4.69 17.38
C GLY A 112 -9.33 4.63 15.86
N GLN A 113 -8.75 5.65 15.23
CA GLN A 113 -8.44 5.64 13.80
C GLN A 113 -6.97 5.26 13.54
N ILE A 114 -6.70 4.59 12.44
CA ILE A 114 -5.31 4.29 12.02
C ILE A 114 -4.64 5.59 11.56
N PRO A 115 -3.44 5.95 12.08
CA PRO A 115 -2.69 7.11 11.63
C PRO A 115 -2.48 7.16 10.11
N ARG A 116 -2.48 8.36 9.55
CA ARG A 116 -2.28 8.64 8.10
C ARG A 116 -0.95 9.33 7.80
N ARG A 117 -0.28 9.87 8.82
CA ARG A 117 1.07 10.45 8.77
C ARG A 117 1.69 10.49 10.16
N ALA A 118 2.98 10.79 10.25
CA ALA A 118 3.61 11.29 11.48
C ALA A 118 3.42 12.81 11.59
N ILE A 119 3.29 13.31 12.82
CA ILE A 119 3.35 14.75 13.13
C ILE A 119 4.77 15.29 12.95
N TYR A 120 4.92 16.61 12.84
CA TYR A 120 6.25 17.22 12.80
C TYR A 120 6.97 17.06 14.16
N SER A 121 8.30 17.14 14.11
CA SER A 121 9.12 17.10 15.34
C SER A 121 8.78 18.28 16.24
N SER A 122 8.85 18.08 17.56
CA SER A 122 8.71 19.17 18.54
C SER A 122 9.77 20.26 18.36
N GLU A 123 10.96 19.90 17.86
CA GLU A 123 12.03 20.86 17.57
C GLU A 123 11.64 21.88 16.50
N GLU A 124 10.82 21.51 15.51
CA GLU A 124 10.32 22.47 14.50
C GLU A 124 9.40 23.53 15.11
N ALA A 125 8.70 23.18 16.20
CA ALA A 125 7.86 24.15 16.91
C ALA A 125 8.70 25.20 17.66
N GLU A 126 9.94 24.87 18.03
CA GLU A 126 10.86 25.78 18.73
C GLU A 126 11.72 26.57 17.74
N LEU A 127 12.29 25.90 16.74
CA LEU A 127 13.28 26.47 15.83
C LEU A 127 12.66 27.09 14.58
N ASN A 128 11.44 26.72 14.21
CA ASN A 128 10.84 27.05 12.91
C ASN A 128 9.32 27.29 12.96
N ALA A 129 8.83 27.85 14.07
CA ALA A 129 7.40 27.93 14.41
C ALA A 129 6.52 28.57 13.32
N ALA A 130 7.01 29.59 12.63
CA ALA A 130 6.24 30.29 11.60
C ALA A 130 5.94 29.39 10.39
N ASN A 131 6.96 28.67 9.89
CA ASN A 131 6.80 27.75 8.76
C ASN A 131 6.00 26.51 9.17
N LEU A 132 6.18 26.00 10.39
CA LEU A 132 5.37 24.92 10.93
C LEU A 132 3.88 25.29 10.94
N LYS A 133 3.55 26.49 11.44
CA LYS A 133 2.17 26.98 11.49
C LYS A 133 1.56 27.12 10.09
N GLU A 134 2.34 27.63 9.14
CA GLU A 134 1.89 27.74 7.74
C GLU A 134 1.64 26.37 7.11
N ALA A 135 2.56 25.41 7.30
CA ALA A 135 2.41 24.06 6.80
C ALA A 135 1.18 23.36 7.39
N ALA A 136 0.99 23.45 8.71
CA ALA A 136 -0.17 22.89 9.41
C ALA A 136 -1.48 23.49 8.91
N ALA A 137 -1.52 24.80 8.62
CA ALA A 137 -2.72 25.46 8.10
C ALA A 137 -3.14 24.98 6.70
N ARG A 138 -2.24 24.37 5.92
CA ARG A 138 -2.55 23.78 4.61
C ARG A 138 -3.11 22.35 4.71
N MET A 139 -3.16 21.78 5.91
CA MET A 139 -3.62 20.41 6.15
C MET A 139 -5.04 20.37 6.67
N THR A 140 -5.78 19.32 6.31
CA THR A 140 -7.19 19.17 6.67
C THR A 140 -7.45 19.13 8.18
N ASN A 141 -6.54 18.57 8.97
CA ASN A 141 -6.65 18.46 10.43
C ASN A 141 -5.43 19.06 11.17
N GLY A 142 -4.78 20.06 10.59
CA GLY A 142 -3.55 20.63 11.15
C GLY A 142 -2.39 19.62 11.20
N ASP A 143 -1.45 19.84 12.12
CA ASP A 143 -0.39 18.87 12.39
C ASP A 143 -0.90 17.74 13.30
N SER A 144 -1.63 16.81 12.70
CA SER A 144 -2.25 15.66 13.38
C SER A 144 -1.91 14.37 12.64
N PHE A 145 -1.85 13.26 13.39
CA PHE A 145 -1.75 11.91 12.84
C PHE A 145 -2.87 11.57 11.84
N LEU A 146 -4.01 12.29 11.90
CA LEU A 146 -5.17 12.07 11.04
C LEU A 146 -5.21 12.98 9.81
N SER A 147 -4.28 13.91 9.67
CA SER A 147 -4.15 14.69 8.43
C SER A 147 -3.67 13.80 7.29
N LYS A 148 -4.34 13.86 6.15
CA LYS A 148 -3.94 13.12 4.94
C LYS A 148 -2.82 13.88 4.21
N VAL A 149 -1.86 13.12 3.68
CA VAL A 149 -0.86 13.65 2.74
C VAL A 149 -1.49 13.89 1.36
N TRP A 150 -0.89 14.73 0.52
CA TRP A 150 -1.56 15.24 -0.69
C TRP A 150 -2.03 14.14 -1.66
N TRP A 151 -1.29 13.03 -1.75
CA TRP A 151 -1.58 11.88 -2.61
C TRP A 151 -2.55 10.88 -1.95
N ASP A 152 -2.79 11.00 -0.65
CA ASP A 152 -3.67 10.11 0.10
C ASP A 152 -5.13 10.56 -0.08
N LYS A 153 -5.81 9.99 -1.09
CA LYS A 153 -7.16 10.38 -1.50
C LYS A 153 -8.27 9.43 -1.03
N LYS A 154 -7.95 8.22 -0.57
CA LYS A 154 -8.91 7.20 -0.14
C LYS A 154 -9.33 7.39 1.31
#